data_AF-A0A7J7QPS9-F1
#
_entry.id   AF-A0A7J7QPS9-F1
#
_cell.length_a   1.000
_cell.length_b   1.000
_cell.length_c   1.000
_cell.angle_alpha   90.00
_cell.angle_beta   90.00
_cell.angle_gamma   90.00
#
_symmetry.space_group_name_H-M   'P 1'
#
loop_
_entity.id
_entity.type
_entity.pdbx_description
1 polymer ?
#
loop_
_entity_poly.entity_id
_entity_poly.type
_entity_poly.pdbx_seq_one_letter_code
_entity_poly.pdbx_strand_id
1 'polypeptide(L)' 'QTELCRSWLDTGSCRYGVRCQFAHGHPELRPVVRPPKYKTQPCRTFSMTGSCPYGARCNFLH' A
#
# COMPACT_ATOMS: atom_id res chain seq x y z
N GLN A 1 -1.06 -8.88 -4.94
CA GLN A 1 -0.96 -7.81 -5.94
C GLN A 1 -2.02 -6.76 -5.66
N THR A 2 -1.93 -6.07 -4.54
CA THR A 2 -2.87 -5.00 -4.11
C THR A 2 -2.30 -3.60 -4.31
N GLU A 3 -1.02 -3.52 -4.69
CA GLU A 3 -0.28 -2.30 -4.97
C GLU A 3 0.49 -2.52 -6.30
N LEU A 4 0.72 -1.44 -7.04
CA LEU A 4 1.43 -1.49 -8.32
C LEU A 4 2.95 -1.69 -8.11
N CYS A 5 3.56 -2.47 -9.00
CA CYS A 5 4.99 -2.68 -9.01
C CYS A 5 5.70 -1.46 -9.57
N ARG A 6 6.47 -0.75 -8.74
CA ARG A 6 7.22 0.43 -9.16
C ARG A 6 8.24 0.14 -10.26
N SER A 7 9.00 -0.95 -10.13
CA SER A 7 10.03 -1.32 -11.12
C SER A 7 9.43 -1.56 -12.51
N TRP A 8 8.26 -2.22 -12.55
CA TRP A 8 7.54 -2.44 -13.79
C TRP A 8 6.98 -1.14 -14.38
N LEU A 9 6.42 -0.26 -13.54
CA LEU A 9 5.90 1.03 -14.00
C LEU A 9 6.99 1.96 -14.54
N ASP A 10 8.18 1.95 -13.93
CA ASP A 10 9.27 2.85 -14.27
C ASP A 10 10.07 2.36 -15.49
N THR A 11 10.40 1.06 -15.52
CA THR A 11 11.31 0.50 -16.54
C THR A 11 10.61 -0.40 -17.56
N GLY A 12 9.32 -0.69 -17.38
CA GLY A 12 8.61 -1.70 -18.16
C GLY A 12 9.03 -3.15 -17.85
N SER A 13 9.90 -3.35 -16.85
CA SER A 13 10.46 -4.66 -16.52
C SER A 13 10.52 -4.90 -15.01
N CYS A 14 10.32 -6.15 -14.60
CA CYS A 14 10.41 -6.55 -13.19
C CYS A 14 11.25 -7.80 -13.05
N ARG A 15 12.31 -7.73 -12.25
CA ARG A 15 13.22 -8.84 -11.92
C ARG A 15 12.51 -10.07 -11.32
N TYR A 16 11.32 -9.89 -10.76
CA TYR A 16 10.53 -10.96 -10.15
C TYR A 16 9.59 -11.65 -11.14
N GLY A 17 9.41 -11.09 -12.35
CA GLY A 17 8.54 -11.62 -13.39
C GLY A 17 7.15 -11.96 -12.85
N VAL A 18 6.62 -13.12 -13.25
CA VAL A 18 5.30 -13.63 -12.80
C VAL A 18 5.21 -13.91 -11.29
N ARG A 19 6.35 -13.93 -10.57
CA ARG A 19 6.40 -14.13 -9.11
C ARG A 19 6.35 -12.81 -8.34
N CYS A 20 6.17 -11.68 -9.02
CA CYS A 20 6.06 -10.37 -8.40
C CYS A 20 4.84 -10.32 -7.46
N GLN A 21 5.05 -9.88 -6.21
CA GLN A 21 3.96 -9.74 -5.24
C GLN A 21 3.07 -8.50 -5.51
N PHE A 22 3.57 -7.57 -6.33
CA PHE A 22 2.92 -6.35 -6.77
C PHE A 22 2.32 -6.52 -8.17
N ALA A 23 1.33 -5.71 -8.50
CA ALA A 23 0.65 -5.75 -9.80
C ALA A 23 1.48 -5.06 -10.88
N HIS A 24 1.70 -5.71 -12.02
CA HIS A 24 2.32 -5.11 -13.21
C HIS A 24 1.35 -4.24 -14.04
N GLY A 25 0.11 -4.09 -13.59
CA GLY A 25 -0.86 -3.18 -14.19
C GLY A 25 -2.20 -3.28 -13.47
N HIS A 26 -3.16 -2.49 -13.93
CA HIS A 26 -4.54 -2.54 -13.41
C HIS A 26 -5.18 -3.94 -13.49
N PRO A 27 -4.94 -4.79 -14.52
CA PRO A 27 -5.52 -6.14 -14.57
C PRO A 27 -5.05 -7.06 -13.43
N GLU A 28 -3.83 -6.87 -12.93
CA GLU A 28 -3.27 -7.66 -11.83
C GLU A 28 -3.60 -7.05 -10.44
N LEU A 29 -4.15 -5.84 -10.42
CA LEU A 29 -4.43 -5.09 -9.19
C LEU A 29 -5.71 -5.60 -8.54
N ARG A 30 -5.55 -6.31 -7.44
CA ARG A 30 -6.67 -6.81 -6.63
C ARG A 30 -7.21 -5.72 -5.70
N PRO A 31 -8.54 -5.61 -5.54
CA PRO A 31 -9.13 -4.67 -4.60
C PRO A 31 -8.70 -5.01 -3.17
N VAL A 32 -8.37 -3.98 -2.41
CA VAL A 32 -8.08 -4.12 -0.98
C VAL A 32 -9.40 -4.12 -0.22
N VAL A 33 -9.83 -5.29 0.24
CA VAL A 33 -10.95 -5.38 1.18
C VAL A 33 -10.47 -4.90 2.55
N ARG A 34 -10.99 -3.75 2.99
CA ARG A 34 -10.65 -3.15 4.28
C ARG A 34 -11.79 -3.38 5.28
N PRO A 35 -11.49 -3.58 6.57
CA PRO A 35 -12.53 -3.68 7.58
C PRO A 35 -13.28 -2.34 7.72
N PRO A 36 -14.55 -2.35 8.17
CA PRO A 36 -15.37 -1.13 8.33
C PRO A 36 -14.75 -0.06 9.24
N LYS A 37 -13.88 -0.48 10.17
CA LYS A 37 -13.18 0.41 11.12
C LYS A 37 -11.85 0.97 10.58
N TYR A 38 -11.56 0.79 9.29
CA TYR A 38 -10.35 1.34 8.69
C TYR A 38 -10.41 2.86 8.67
N LYS A 39 -9.37 3.52 9.18
CA LYS A 39 -9.24 4.99 9.25
C LYS A 39 -10.45 5.67 9.90
N THR A 40 -11.02 5.06 10.95
CA THR A 40 -12.09 5.69 11.75
C THR A 40 -11.59 6.31 13.06
N GLN A 41 -10.34 6.03 13.45
CA GLN A 41 -9.74 6.51 14.69
C GLN A 41 -8.38 7.18 14.40
N PRO A 42 -7.99 8.22 15.15
CA PRO A 42 -6.70 8.89 14.98
C PRO A 42 -5.53 7.99 15.40
N CYS A 43 -4.44 8.08 14.66
CA CYS A 43 -3.19 7.41 14.96
C CYS A 43 -2.50 8.17 16.08
N ARG A 44 -2.53 7.61 17.30
CA ARG A 44 -1.91 8.22 18.48
C ARG A 44 -0.46 8.62 18.23
N THR A 45 0.33 7.75 17.61
CA THR A 45 1.73 8.03 17.29
C THR A 45 1.86 9.25 16.40
N PHE A 46 1.14 9.28 15.27
CA PHE A 46 1.19 10.44 14.37
C PHE A 46 0.69 11.72 15.02
N SER A 47 -0.43 11.65 15.77
CA SER A 47 -0.99 12.82 16.46
C SER A 47 -0.07 13.36 17.56
N MET A 48 0.78 12.52 18.17
CA MET A 48 1.70 12.94 19.24
C MET A 48 3.07 13.37 18.71
N THR A 49 3.63 12.68 17.72
CA THR A 49 5.02 12.88 17.25
C THR A 49 5.11 13.53 15.88
N GLY A 50 3.99 13.69 15.17
CA GLY A 50 3.95 14.14 13.77
C GLY A 50 4.47 13.12 12.75
N SER A 51 4.88 11.92 13.19
CA SER A 51 5.45 10.90 12.32
C SER A 51 5.03 9.50 12.75
N CYS A 52 4.65 8.67 11.79
CA CYS A 52 4.22 7.30 12.04
C CYS A 52 5.03 6.32 11.18
N PRO A 53 5.65 5.29 11.79
CA PRO A 53 6.50 4.33 11.08
C PRO A 53 5.73 3.52 10.03
N TYR A 54 4.40 3.44 10.15
CA TYR A 54 3.54 2.74 9.19
C TYR A 54 3.19 3.59 7.96
N GLY A 55 3.42 4.91 7.98
CA GLY A 55 3.18 5.82 6.86
C GLY A 55 1.80 5.62 6.20
N ALA A 56 1.77 5.55 4.87
CA ALA A 56 0.53 5.33 4.11
C ALA A 56 -0.16 3.98 4.40
N ARG A 57 0.55 3.02 5.00
CA ARG A 57 0.02 1.69 5.37
C ARG A 57 -0.67 1.69 6.73
N CYS A 58 -0.68 2.81 7.44
CA CYS A 58 -1.36 2.89 8.73
C CYS A 58 -2.88 2.71 8.57
N ASN A 59 -3.44 1.90 9.48
CA ASN A 59 -4.88 1.62 9.54
C ASN A 59 -5.68 2.73 10.24
N PHE A 60 -4.98 3.72 10.82
CA PHE A 60 -5.56 4.86 11.53
C PHE A 60 -5.44 6.15 10.69
N LEU A 61 -6.16 7.19 11.09
CA LEU A 61 -6.05 8.52 10.52
C LEU A 61 -4.74 9.16 10.98
N HIS A 62 -3.92 9.63 10.05
CA HIS A 62 -2.76 10.47 10.35
C HIS A 62 -3.22 11.92 10.28
#